data_AF-A0A4P7SX02-F1
#
_entry.id   AF-A0A4P7SX02-F1
#
_cell.length_a   1.000
_cell.length_b   1.000
_cell.length_c   1.000
_cell.angle_alpha   90.00
_cell.angle_beta   90.00
_cell.angle_gamma   90.00
#
_symmetry.space_group_name_H-M   'P 1'
#
loop_
_entity.id
_entity.type
_entity.pdbx_description
1 polymer ?
#
loop_
_entity_poly.entity_id
_entity_poly.type
_entity_poly.pdbx_seq_one_letter_code
_entity_poly.pdbx_strand_id
1 'polypeptide(L)' 'MKTLIGSMDGKGPAEALLAVAELHKELARTETEVVLRARQSGLSWEAIAVCLGVSKQAVHKKYGKR' A
#
# COMPACT_ATOMS: atom_id res chain seq x y z
N MET A 1 -7.08 2.06 -33.29
CA MET A 1 -6.17 2.89 -32.47
C MET A 1 -5.18 1.97 -31.77
N LYS A 2 -3.91 1.98 -32.17
CA LYS A 2 -2.85 1.19 -31.53
C LYS A 2 -1.91 2.18 -30.87
N THR A 3 -2.17 2.52 -29.61
CA THR A 3 -1.28 3.38 -28.85
C THR A 3 -0.01 2.60 -28.56
N LEU A 4 1.03 2.94 -29.33
CA LEU A 4 2.42 2.73 -28.97
C LEU A 4 2.66 3.53 -27.68
N ILE A 5 2.38 2.92 -26.52
CA ILE A 5 2.87 3.44 -25.24
C ILE A 5 4.36 3.13 -25.26
N GLY A 6 5.12 4.14 -25.71
CA GLY A 6 6.56 4.12 -25.80
C GLY A 6 7.18 3.67 -24.48
N SER A 7 8.18 2.81 -24.61
CA SER A 7 9.06 2.39 -23.54
C SER A 7 9.51 3.59 -22.71
N MET A 8 9.01 3.66 -21.48
CA MET A 8 9.76 4.29 -20.40
C MET A 8 10.53 3.12 -19.78
N ASP A 9 11.83 3.07 -20.05
CA ASP A 9 12.79 2.24 -19.29
C ASP A 9 12.77 0.74 -19.59
N GLY A 10 12.89 0.35 -20.87
CA GLY A 10 13.23 -1.02 -21.28
C GLY A 10 12.20 -2.11 -20.97
N LYS A 11 11.07 -1.76 -20.34
CA LYS A 11 10.00 -2.69 -19.95
C LYS A 11 8.70 -2.29 -20.64
N GLY A 12 8.05 -3.25 -21.30
CA GLY A 12 6.77 -2.99 -21.96
C GLY A 12 5.68 -2.60 -20.95
N PRO A 13 4.54 -2.00 -21.38
CA PRO A 13 3.47 -1.58 -20.46
C PRO A 13 2.98 -2.67 -19.49
N ALA A 14 2.91 -3.93 -19.96
CA ALA A 14 2.55 -5.07 -19.11
C ALA A 14 3.60 -5.36 -18.03
N GLU A 15 4.88 -5.25 -18.36
CA GLU A 15 5.98 -5.48 -17.42
C GLU A 15 6.11 -4.34 -16.41
N ALA A 16 5.85 -3.10 -16.82
CA ALA A 16 5.73 -1.96 -15.92
C ALA A 16 4.57 -2.15 -14.91
N LEU A 17 3.41 -2.64 -15.36
CA LEU A 17 2.28 -2.95 -14.48
C LEU A 17 2.59 -4.09 -13.50
N LEU A 18 3.32 -5.12 -13.93
CA LEU A 18 3.79 -6.18 -13.04
C LEU A 18 4.75 -5.62 -11.98
N ALA A 19 5.68 -4.75 -12.36
CA ALA A 19 6.58 -4.10 -11.41
C ALA A 19 5.79 -3.26 -10.38
N VAL A 20 4.80 -2.48 -10.81
CA VAL A 20 3.92 -1.73 -9.91
C VAL A 20 3.14 -2.67 -8.98
N ALA A 21 2.66 -3.80 -9.48
CA ALA A 21 1.96 -4.78 -8.66
C ALA A 21 2.86 -5.38 -7.57
N GLU A 22 4.13 -5.67 -7.87
CA GLU A 22 5.09 -6.12 -6.86
C GLU A 22 5.42 -5.04 -5.83
N LEU A 23 5.56 -3.78 -6.25
CA LEU A 23 5.73 -2.66 -5.33
C LEU A 23 4.53 -2.48 -4.40
N HIS A 24 3.31 -2.65 -4.91
CA HIS A 24 2.10 -2.61 -4.07
C HIS A 24 2.06 -3.76 -3.05
N LYS A 25 2.51 -4.97 -3.42
CA LYS A 25 2.62 -6.10 -2.49
C LYS A 25 3.62 -5.79 -1.38
N GLU A 26 4.79 -5.26 -1.75
CA GLU A 26 5.81 -4.90 -0.77
C GLU A 26 5.32 -3.81 0.17
N LEU A 27 4.74 -2.74 -0.38
CA LEU A 27 4.16 -1.66 0.41
C LEU A 27 3.09 -2.18 1.37
N ALA A 28 2.21 -3.09 0.93
CA ALA A 28 1.18 -3.67 1.79
C ALA A 28 1.78 -4.52 2.94
N ARG A 29 2.89 -5.23 2.69
CA ARG A 29 3.62 -5.96 3.74
C ARG A 29 4.22 -4.99 4.76
N THR A 30 5.00 -4.01 4.31
CA THR A 30 5.63 -3.01 5.17
C THR A 30 4.59 -2.24 5.98
N GLU A 31 3.51 -1.79 5.34
CA GLU A 31 2.43 -1.06 6.01
C GLU A 31 1.80 -1.89 7.14
N THR A 32 1.59 -3.19 6.92
CA THR A 32 1.05 -4.09 7.95
C THR A 32 1.99 -4.20 9.15
N GLU A 33 3.30 -4.37 8.92
CA GLU A 33 4.29 -4.44 10.00
C GLU A 33 4.38 -3.14 10.80
N VAL A 34 4.38 -2.00 10.11
CA VAL A 34 4.43 -0.68 10.74
C VAL A 34 3.16 -0.42 11.56
N VAL A 35 1.97 -0.77 11.04
CA VAL A 35 0.70 -0.63 11.78
C VAL A 35 0.69 -1.49 13.04
N LEU A 36 1.17 -2.73 12.96
CA LEU A 36 1.25 -3.63 14.13
C LEU A 36 2.22 -3.07 15.17
N ARG A 37 3.40 -2.60 14.76
CA ARG A 37 4.36 -1.96 15.66
C ARG A 37 3.76 -0.72 16.31
N ALA A 38 3.10 0.15 15.53
CA ALA A 38 2.43 1.33 16.05
C ALA A 38 1.37 0.98 17.10
N ARG A 39 0.55 -0.06 16.85
CA ARG A 39 -0.43 -0.57 17.82
C ARG A 39 0.23 -1.09 19.09
N GLN A 40 1.32 -1.85 18.97
CA GLN A 40 2.09 -2.36 20.11
C GLN A 40 2.74 -1.23 20.92
N SER A 41 3.14 -0.13 20.27
CA SER A 41 3.64 1.09 20.92
C SER A 41 2.52 1.96 21.53
N GLY A 42 1.26 1.52 21.48
CA GLY A 42 0.13 2.19 22.13
C GLY A 42 -0.58 3.25 21.27
N LEU A 43 -0.20 3.44 20.00
CA LEU A 43 -0.92 4.40 19.14
C LEU A 43 -2.36 3.94 18.93
N SER A 44 -3.31 4.87 19.04
CA SER A 44 -4.71 4.60 18.74
C SER A 44 -4.91 4.33 17.24
N TRP A 45 -5.96 3.59 16.91
CA TRP A 45 -6.34 3.36 15.50
C TRP A 45 -6.61 4.66 14.74
N GLU A 46 -7.06 5.69 15.44
CA GLU A 46 -7.33 7.00 14.88
C GLU A 46 -6.03 7.74 14.53
N ALA A 47 -5.04 7.71 15.43
CA ALA A 47 -3.72 8.27 15.15
C ALA A 47 -3.05 7.57 13.96
N ILE A 48 -3.15 6.24 13.88
CA ILE A 48 -2.63 5.47 12.75
C ILE A 48 -3.34 5.85 11.44
N ALA A 49 -4.65 6.03 11.47
CA ALA A 49 -5.42 6.44 10.30
C ALA A 49 -5.02 7.83 9.78
N VAL A 50 -4.82 8.78 10.70
CA VAL A 50 -4.29 10.12 10.36
C VAL A 50 -2.92 10.02 9.71
N CYS A 51 -1.99 9.22 10.27
CA CYS A 51 -0.65 9.04 9.71
C CYS A 51 -0.67 8.40 8.30
N LEU A 52 -1.61 7.48 8.04
CA LEU A 52 -1.77 6.81 6.75
C LEU A 52 -2.63 7.61 5.75
N GLY A 53 -3.22 8.75 6.16
CA GLY A 53 -4.09 9.56 5.30
C GLY A 53 -5.41 8.86 4.93
N VAL A 54 -5.89 7.93 5.76
CA VAL A 54 -7.13 7.17 5.53
C VAL A 54 -8.11 7.34 6.69
N SER A 55 -9.34 6.86 6.52
CA SER A 55 -10.32 6.89 7.61
C SER A 55 -10.02 5.83 8.67
N LYS A 56 -10.39 6.11 9.93
CA LYS A 56 -10.34 5.14 11.04
C LYS A 56 -11.04 3.82 10.71
N GLN A 57 -12.17 3.91 10.01
CA GLN A 57 -12.94 2.75 9.57
C GLN A 57 -12.16 1.91 8.54
N ALA A 58 -11.42 2.54 7.63
CA ALA A 58 -10.59 1.83 6.66
C ALA A 58 -9.48 1.04 7.36
N VAL A 59 -8.78 1.66 8.32
CA VAL A 59 -7.74 0.99 9.12
C VAL A 59 -8.33 -0.15 9.96
N HIS A 60 -9.45 0.09 10.66
CA HIS A 60 -10.14 -0.96 11.42
C HIS A 60 -10.57 -2.13 10.54
N LYS A 61 -11.13 -1.85 9.36
CA LYS A 61 -11.55 -2.91 8.42
C LYS A 61 -10.36 -3.72 7.92
N LYS A 62 -9.23 -3.07 7.66
CA LYS A 62 -8.03 -3.69 7.08
C LYS A 62 -7.18 -4.44 8.12
N TYR A 63 -7.04 -3.91 9.33
CA TYR A 63 -6.12 -4.42 10.35
C TYR A 63 -6.77 -4.82 11.68
N GLY A 64 -8.00 -4.39 11.94
CA GLY A 64 -8.67 -4.58 13.24
C GLY A 64 -9.31 -5.96 13.44
N LYS A 65 -9.31 -6.84 12.44
CA LYS A 65 -9.83 -8.21 12.53
C LYS A 65 -8.77 -9.27 12.88
N ARG A 66 -7.58 -8.83 13.27
CA ARG A 66 -6.48 -9.71 13.65
C ARG A 66 -6.41 -9.84 15.16
#